data_AF-A0A137PCR5-F1
#
_entry.id   AF-A0A137PCR5-F1
#
_cell.length_a   1.000
_cell.length_b   1.000
_cell.length_c   1.000
_cell.angle_alpha   90.00
_cell.angle_beta   90.00
_cell.angle_gamma   90.00
#
_symmetry.space_group_name_H-M   'P 1'
#
loop_
_entity.id
_entity.type
_entity.pdbx_description
1 polymer ?
#
loop_
_entity_poly.entity_id
_entity_poly.type
_entity_poly.pdbx_seq_one_letter_code
_entity_poly.pdbx_strand_id
1 'polypeptide(L)'
;MKRFILLISFLSYSYAWFIDFTITNSINFLNFSREFTTFIKSNAGGETSTSCSSLNNENYTCEKSHQEVSSQGGYSIYDLKCEDATCKLKIETDNVEFNIEVICYGEFDSNPNDGGFENKSESCEFRRSFQLYLNGTVEYED
;
A
#
# COMPACT_ATOMS: atom_id res chain seq x y z
N MET A 1 12.47 55.03 -6.98
CA MET A 1 11.96 53.77 -7.57
C MET A 1 12.18 52.66 -6.55
N LYS A 2 11.12 52.19 -5.87
CA LYS A 2 11.21 51.10 -4.90
C LYS A 2 11.25 49.77 -5.65
N ARG A 3 12.34 49.02 -5.53
CA ARG A 3 12.45 47.66 -6.08
C ARG A 3 11.62 46.73 -5.19
N PHE A 4 10.48 46.28 -5.70
CA PHE A 4 9.75 45.15 -5.12
C PHE A 4 10.54 43.89 -5.46
N ILE A 5 11.23 43.33 -4.48
CA ILE A 5 11.80 41.99 -4.57
C ILE A 5 10.64 41.03 -4.39
N LEU A 6 10.16 40.45 -5.49
CA LEU A 6 9.20 39.35 -5.49
C LEU A 6 9.95 38.09 -5.04
N LEU A 7 9.92 37.83 -3.73
CA LEU A 7 10.23 36.52 -3.18
C LEU A 7 9.10 35.58 -3.61
N ILE A 8 9.26 34.94 -4.76
CA ILE A 8 8.48 33.75 -5.11
C ILE A 8 9.05 32.63 -4.24
N SER A 9 8.51 32.49 -3.03
CA SER A 9 8.69 31.27 -2.26
C SER A 9 7.96 30.17 -3.02
N PHE A 10 8.73 29.23 -3.59
CA PHE A 10 8.16 27.96 -4.02
C PHE A 10 7.56 27.29 -2.77
N LEU A 11 6.24 27.31 -2.66
CA LEU A 11 5.52 26.54 -1.65
C LEU A 11 5.63 25.07 -2.06
N SER A 12 6.52 24.32 -1.42
CA SER A 12 6.44 22.86 -1.43
C SER A 12 5.41 22.42 -0.39
N TYR A 13 4.63 21.40 -0.74
CA TYR A 13 3.72 20.74 0.19
C TYR A 13 4.32 19.38 0.55
N SER A 14 4.51 19.14 1.84
CA SER A 14 4.95 17.84 2.35
C SER A 14 3.74 16.91 2.48
N TYR A 15 3.77 15.82 1.73
CA TYR A 15 2.76 14.77 1.74
C TYR A 15 3.34 13.48 2.31
N ALA A 16 2.46 12.61 2.77
CA ALA A 16 2.84 11.29 3.25
C ALA A 16 1.74 10.28 2.94
N TRP A 17 2.17 9.11 2.47
CA TRP A 17 1.37 7.90 2.41
C TRP A 17 1.61 7.09 3.68
N PHE A 18 0.52 6.73 4.35
CA PHE A 18 0.49 5.74 5.42
C PHE A 18 -0.17 4.49 4.84
N ILE A 19 0.53 3.37 4.89
CA ILE A 19 0.13 2.13 4.26
C ILE A 19 0.21 1.04 5.31
N ASP A 20 -0.94 0.57 5.75
CA ASP A 20 -1.05 -0.56 6.65
C ASP A 20 -1.26 -1.80 5.79
N PHE A 21 -0.29 -2.70 5.82
CA PHE A 21 -0.33 -3.94 5.07
C PHE A 21 -0.51 -5.11 6.02
N THR A 22 -1.55 -5.89 5.80
CA THR A 22 -1.92 -7.03 6.63
C THR A 22 -1.91 -8.30 5.79
N ILE A 23 -1.24 -9.32 6.31
CA ILE A 23 -1.25 -10.68 5.79
C ILE A 23 -2.02 -11.54 6.77
N THR A 24 -3.08 -12.19 6.29
CA THR A 24 -3.88 -13.10 7.11
C THR A 24 -3.89 -14.49 6.48
N ASN A 25 -3.33 -15.46 7.20
CA ASN A 25 -3.39 -16.87 6.87
C ASN A 25 -4.55 -17.51 7.60
N SER A 26 -5.38 -18.23 6.86
CA SER A 26 -6.42 -19.10 7.39
C SER A 26 -6.15 -20.52 6.92
N ILE A 27 -5.92 -21.43 7.86
CA ILE A 27 -5.72 -22.85 7.59
C ILE A 27 -6.81 -23.64 8.32
N ASN A 28 -7.52 -24.46 7.55
CA ASN A 28 -8.38 -25.50 8.08
C ASN A 28 -8.10 -26.83 7.38
N PHE A 29 -8.75 -27.90 7.83
CA PHE A 29 -8.53 -29.26 7.33
C PHE A 29 -8.72 -29.43 5.81
N LEU A 30 -9.50 -28.56 5.16
CA LEU A 30 -9.85 -28.70 3.74
C LEU A 30 -9.29 -27.58 2.86
N ASN A 31 -9.01 -26.41 3.43
CA ASN A 31 -8.70 -25.21 2.68
C ASN A 31 -7.58 -24.42 3.36
N PHE A 32 -6.70 -23.90 2.51
CA PHE A 32 -5.75 -22.85 2.84
C PHE A 32 -6.20 -21.55 2.17
N SER A 33 -6.02 -20.42 2.84
CA SER A 33 -6.14 -19.10 2.23
C SER A 33 -5.14 -18.14 2.85
N ARG A 34 -4.38 -17.42 2.03
CA ARG A 34 -3.62 -16.23 2.43
C ARG A 34 -4.30 -15.01 1.83
N GLU A 35 -4.80 -14.12 2.68
CA GLU A 35 -5.35 -12.83 2.28
C GLU A 35 -4.32 -11.73 2.53
N PHE A 36 -4.17 -10.88 1.52
CA PHE A 36 -3.31 -9.72 1.52
C PHE A 36 -4.21 -8.49 1.46
N THR A 37 -4.15 -7.65 2.49
CA THR A 37 -4.99 -6.46 2.60
C THR A 37 -4.11 -5.25 2.80
N THR A 38 -4.26 -4.25 1.92
CA THR A 38 -3.58 -2.96 2.05
C THR A 38 -4.62 -1.89 2.35
N PHE A 39 -4.43 -1.16 3.44
CA PHE A 39 -5.15 0.06 3.76
C PHE A 39 -4.20 1.24 3.55
N ILE A 40 -4.66 2.26 2.80
CA ILE A 40 -3.85 3.41 2.42
C ILE A 40 -4.56 4.67 2.86
N LYS A 41 -3.78 5.59 3.43
CA LYS A 41 -4.22 6.91 3.89
C LYS A 41 -3.23 7.98 3.46
N SER A 42 -3.73 9.08 2.92
CA SER A 42 -2.93 10.29 2.67
C SER A 42 -3.04 11.25 3.85
N ASN A 43 -1.97 11.98 4.16
CA ASN A 43 -2.08 13.16 5.02
C ASN A 43 -2.86 14.31 4.38
N ALA A 44 -3.06 14.29 3.05
CA ALA A 44 -3.94 15.22 2.33
C ALA A 44 -5.44 14.92 2.55
N GLY A 45 -5.77 13.76 3.12
CA GLY A 45 -7.13 13.26 3.26
C GLY A 45 -7.44 12.09 2.33
N GLY A 46 -8.55 11.41 2.58
CA GLY A 46 -8.96 10.22 1.83
C GLY A 46 -8.27 8.93 2.29
N GLU A 47 -9.07 7.88 2.35
CA GLU A 47 -8.67 6.53 2.75
C GLU A 47 -9.20 5.55 1.71
N THR A 48 -8.47 4.49 1.45
CA THR A 48 -8.90 3.42 0.54
C THR A 48 -8.27 2.10 0.98
N SER A 49 -8.87 0.99 0.57
CA SER A 49 -8.29 -0.32 0.80
C SER A 49 -8.54 -1.23 -0.38
N THR A 50 -7.66 -2.19 -0.54
CA THR A 50 -7.84 -3.28 -1.50
C THR A 50 -7.25 -4.55 -0.92
N SER A 51 -7.77 -5.68 -1.36
CA SER A 51 -7.27 -6.99 -0.95
C SER A 51 -7.26 -7.97 -2.11
N CYS A 52 -6.36 -8.95 -2.03
CA CYS A 52 -6.39 -10.15 -2.86
C CYS A 52 -6.04 -11.36 -2.02
N SER A 53 -6.39 -12.56 -2.48
CA SER A 53 -6.10 -13.80 -1.77
C SER A 53 -5.53 -14.88 -2.66
N SER A 54 -4.62 -15.68 -2.10
CA SER A 54 -4.15 -16.94 -2.68
C SER A 54 -4.77 -18.10 -1.91
N LEU A 55 -5.28 -19.09 -2.65
CA LEU A 55 -5.75 -20.37 -2.10
C LEU A 55 -4.68 -21.47 -2.24
N ASN A 56 -3.52 -21.15 -2.81
CA ASN A 56 -2.43 -22.08 -3.02
C ASN A 56 -1.41 -21.96 -1.88
N ASN A 57 -1.18 -23.06 -1.16
CA ASN A 57 -0.24 -23.13 -0.06
C ASN A 57 1.23 -23.35 -0.49
N GLU A 58 1.46 -23.64 -1.77
CA GLU A 58 2.80 -23.78 -2.37
C GLU A 58 3.28 -22.49 -3.03
N ASN A 59 2.35 -21.61 -3.41
CA ASN A 59 2.66 -20.35 -4.08
C ASN A 59 1.70 -19.24 -3.62
N TYR A 60 2.22 -18.33 -2.79
CA TYR A 60 1.45 -17.27 -2.15
C TYR A 60 1.26 -16.05 -3.07
N THR A 61 0.79 -16.29 -4.29
CA THR A 61 0.59 -15.24 -5.29
C THR A 61 -0.87 -14.84 -5.43
N CYS A 62 -1.15 -13.54 -5.46
CA CYS A 62 -2.45 -13.02 -5.90
C CYS A 62 -2.31 -11.70 -6.64
N GLU A 63 -3.29 -11.43 -7.51
CA GLU A 63 -3.38 -10.18 -8.25
C GLU A 63 -4.83 -9.66 -8.22
N LYS A 64 -4.98 -8.35 -8.02
CA LYS A 64 -6.22 -7.62 -8.21
C LYS A 64 -5.95 -6.37 -9.03
N SER A 65 -6.40 -6.39 -10.27
CA SER A 65 -6.27 -5.27 -11.22
C SER A 65 -7.37 -4.21 -11.06
N HIS A 66 -8.36 -4.44 -10.19
CA HIS A 66 -9.46 -3.49 -10.01
C HIS A 66 -8.99 -2.21 -9.31
N GLN A 67 -9.52 -1.08 -9.77
CA GLN A 67 -9.22 0.24 -9.23
C GLN A 67 -10.18 0.59 -8.09
N GLU A 68 -9.63 0.95 -6.94
CA GLU A 68 -10.38 1.45 -5.78
C GLU A 68 -10.10 2.94 -5.62
N VAL A 69 -11.14 3.76 -5.45
CA VAL A 69 -11.02 5.21 -5.32
C VAL A 69 -11.07 5.60 -3.84
N SER A 70 -10.31 6.62 -3.44
CA SER A 70 -10.32 7.10 -2.06
C SER A 70 -11.66 7.70 -1.65
N SER A 71 -11.99 7.60 -0.37
CA SER A 71 -13.26 8.04 0.22
C SER A 71 -13.61 9.51 0.00
N GLN A 72 -12.63 10.37 -0.26
CA GLN A 72 -12.82 11.81 -0.49
C GLN A 72 -12.62 12.22 -1.96
N GLY A 73 -12.24 11.28 -2.84
CA GLY A 73 -11.69 11.59 -4.15
C GLY A 73 -10.31 12.25 -4.02
N GLY A 74 -9.42 12.01 -4.97
CA GLY A 74 -8.08 12.63 -5.00
C GLY A 74 -6.93 11.64 -5.17
N TYR A 75 -7.18 10.35 -4.92
CA TYR A 75 -6.31 9.29 -5.40
C TYR A 75 -7.09 7.99 -5.60
N SER A 76 -6.52 7.09 -6.37
CA SER A 76 -6.99 5.74 -6.58
C SER A 76 -5.85 4.75 -6.43
N ILE A 77 -6.17 3.50 -6.14
CA ILE A 77 -5.21 2.41 -6.04
C ILE A 77 -5.60 1.28 -6.98
N TYR A 78 -4.62 0.64 -7.60
CA TYR A 78 -4.85 -0.46 -8.51
C TYR A 78 -3.60 -1.32 -8.67
N ASP A 79 -3.75 -2.43 -9.42
CA ASP A 79 -2.70 -3.40 -9.70
C ASP A 79 -2.01 -3.96 -8.43
N LEU A 80 -2.80 -4.33 -7.41
CA LEU A 80 -2.26 -5.04 -6.25
C LEU A 80 -1.75 -6.41 -6.71
N LYS A 81 -0.45 -6.64 -6.56
CA LYS A 81 0.25 -7.88 -6.90
C LYS A 81 1.07 -8.32 -5.72
N CYS A 82 0.76 -9.48 -5.18
CA CYS A 82 1.41 -10.02 -4.00
C CYS A 82 2.09 -11.35 -4.31
N GLU A 83 3.27 -11.54 -3.73
CA GLU A 83 4.06 -12.77 -3.77
C GLU A 83 4.74 -12.92 -2.41
N ASP A 84 4.50 -14.05 -1.75
CA ASP A 84 4.98 -14.37 -0.41
C ASP A 84 4.58 -13.37 0.68
N ALA A 85 5.47 -12.44 1.01
CA ALA A 85 5.28 -11.36 1.98
C ALA A 85 5.50 -9.96 1.39
N THR A 86 5.61 -9.89 0.06
CA THR A 86 5.81 -8.65 -0.69
C THR A 86 4.58 -8.34 -1.51
N CYS A 87 4.11 -7.10 -1.46
CA CYS A 87 3.07 -6.61 -2.36
C CYS A 87 3.53 -5.36 -3.09
N LYS A 88 3.18 -5.30 -4.37
CA LYS A 88 3.33 -4.13 -5.23
C LYS A 88 1.96 -3.60 -5.56
N LEU A 89 1.80 -2.28 -5.54
CA LEU A 89 0.57 -1.61 -5.93
C LEU A 89 0.90 -0.24 -6.51
N LYS A 90 -0.04 0.30 -7.26
CA LYS A 90 0.05 1.66 -7.78
C LYS A 90 -0.93 2.57 -7.05
N ILE A 91 -0.46 3.77 -6.72
CA ILE A 91 -1.30 4.86 -6.24
C ILE A 91 -1.30 5.92 -7.33
N GLU A 92 -2.45 6.29 -7.87
CA GLU A 92 -2.58 7.34 -8.86
C GLU A 92 -3.35 8.52 -8.30
N THR A 93 -2.76 9.69 -8.45
CA THR A 93 -3.38 10.99 -8.23
C THR A 93 -3.61 11.66 -9.59
N ASP A 94 -4.30 12.79 -9.63
CA ASP A 94 -4.59 13.51 -10.89
C ASP A 94 -3.34 13.81 -11.75
N ASN A 95 -2.16 13.90 -11.15
CA ASN A 95 -0.94 14.35 -11.83
C ASN A 95 0.25 13.37 -11.71
N VAL A 96 0.16 12.37 -10.84
CA VAL A 96 1.30 11.51 -10.48
C VAL A 96 0.85 10.08 -10.18
N GLU A 97 1.59 9.12 -10.73
CA GLU A 97 1.52 7.70 -10.37
C GLU A 97 2.71 7.36 -9.44
N PHE A 98 2.42 6.71 -8.32
CA PHE A 98 3.40 6.19 -7.37
C PHE A 98 3.41 4.67 -7.46
N ASN A 99 4.60 4.10 -7.69
CA ASN A 99 4.81 2.66 -7.63
C ASN A 99 5.28 2.31 -6.22
N ILE A 100 4.45 1.58 -5.48
CA ILE A 100 4.71 1.24 -4.08
C ILE A 100 5.01 -0.25 -3.98
N GLU A 101 6.05 -0.56 -3.22
CA GLU A 101 6.42 -1.92 -2.82
C GLU A 101 6.44 -1.95 -1.30
N VAL A 102 5.67 -2.86 -0.72
CA VAL A 102 5.60 -3.09 0.72
C VAL A 102 6.11 -4.51 0.99
N ILE A 103 7.06 -4.63 1.90
CA ILE A 103 7.63 -5.90 2.32
C ILE A 103 7.36 -6.06 3.81
N CYS A 104 6.71 -7.16 4.16
CA CYS A 104 6.44 -7.56 5.53
C CYS A 104 7.52 -8.58 5.93
N TYR A 105 8.30 -8.33 6.99
CA TYR A 105 9.44 -9.20 7.39
C TYR A 105 9.09 -10.23 8.48
N GLY A 106 7.81 -10.41 8.79
CA GLY A 106 7.33 -11.39 9.77
C GLY A 106 7.45 -12.84 9.32
N GLU A 107 7.26 -13.77 10.25
CA GLU A 107 7.21 -15.21 9.96
C GLU A 107 5.77 -15.60 9.61
N PHE A 108 5.33 -15.35 8.38
CA PHE A 108 3.91 -15.57 8.01
C PHE A 108 3.58 -17.05 7.77
N ASP A 109 4.57 -17.86 7.42
CA ASP A 109 4.35 -19.23 6.98
C ASP A 109 3.91 -20.11 8.16
N SER A 110 2.64 -20.52 8.13
CA SER A 110 2.10 -21.52 9.03
C SER A 110 2.40 -22.91 8.49
N ASN A 111 2.83 -23.82 9.36
CA ASN A 111 3.07 -25.21 8.99
C ASN A 111 1.73 -25.95 8.88
N PRO A 112 1.27 -26.34 7.68
CA PRO A 112 -0.01 -27.02 7.52
C PRO A 112 -0.04 -28.41 8.19
N ASN A 113 1.12 -28.97 8.56
CA ASN A 113 1.22 -30.28 9.21
C ASN A 113 1.02 -30.25 10.73
N ASP A 114 0.91 -29.06 11.37
CA ASP A 114 0.73 -28.97 12.82
C ASP A 114 -0.70 -29.32 13.29
N GLY A 115 -1.59 -29.75 12.39
CA GLY A 115 -2.86 -30.40 12.72
C GLY A 115 -3.90 -29.50 13.41
N GLY A 116 -3.62 -28.20 13.55
CA GLY A 116 -4.48 -27.20 14.16
C GLY A 116 -5.28 -26.39 13.15
N PHE A 117 -6.46 -25.92 13.57
CA PHE A 117 -7.16 -24.82 12.94
C PHE A 117 -6.49 -23.53 13.42
N GLU A 118 -5.65 -22.92 12.59
CA GLU A 118 -4.96 -21.70 12.97
C GLU A 118 -5.27 -20.60 11.97
N ASN A 119 -5.81 -19.49 12.51
CA ASN A 119 -5.84 -18.22 11.81
C ASN A 119 -4.70 -17.39 12.37
N LYS A 120 -3.72 -17.07 11.53
CA LYS A 120 -2.59 -16.21 11.89
C LYS A 120 -2.71 -14.92 11.09
N SER A 121 -2.74 -13.79 11.78
CA SER A 121 -2.77 -12.47 11.15
C SER A 121 -1.58 -11.69 11.63
N GLU A 122 -0.86 -11.09 10.70
CA GLU A 122 0.27 -10.21 10.97
C GLU A 122 0.12 -8.95 10.13
N SER A 123 0.46 -7.81 10.72
CA SER A 123 0.40 -6.51 10.07
C SER A 123 1.76 -5.82 10.14
N CYS A 124 2.15 -5.17 9.06
CA CYS A 124 3.26 -4.24 9.03
C CYS A 124 2.77 -2.87 8.55
N GLU A 125 3.31 -1.84 9.17
CA GLU A 125 3.03 -0.45 8.83
C GLU A 125 4.19 0.08 7.99
N PHE A 126 3.85 0.68 6.85
CA PHE A 126 4.80 1.33 5.97
C PHE A 126 4.40 2.79 5.80
N ARG A 127 5.36 3.69 6.02
CA ARG A 127 5.17 5.12 5.81
C ARG A 127 6.16 5.61 4.77
N ARG A 128 5.67 6.33 3.77
CA ARG A 128 6.51 7.00 2.77
C ARG A 128 6.14 8.47 2.69
N SER A 129 7.09 9.32 3.07
CA SER A 129 6.98 10.77 2.97
C SER A 129 7.55 11.25 1.64
N PHE A 130 6.97 12.31 1.09
CA PHE A 130 7.43 12.91 -0.16
C PHE A 130 7.00 14.38 -0.27
N GLN A 131 7.72 15.14 -1.08
CA GLN A 131 7.36 16.49 -1.47
C GLN A 131 6.84 16.48 -2.90
N LEU A 132 5.69 17.10 -3.11
CA LEU A 132 5.12 17.30 -4.44
C LEU A 132 5.28 18.75 -4.86
N TYR A 133 5.98 18.97 -5.97
CA TYR A 133 6.19 20.28 -6.55
C TYR A 133 5.09 20.61 -7.56
N LEU A 134 4.86 21.91 -7.81
CA LEU A 134 3.84 22.40 -8.75
C LEU A 134 4.00 21.90 -10.19
N ASN A 135 5.20 21.46 -10.56
CA ASN A 135 5.50 20.88 -11.87
C ASN A 135 5.25 19.35 -11.92
N GLY A 136 4.66 18.77 -10.86
CA GLY A 136 4.41 17.32 -10.73
C GLY A 136 5.63 16.50 -10.31
N THR A 137 6.78 17.14 -10.04
CA THR A 137 7.96 16.42 -9.54
C THR A 137 7.71 15.92 -8.12
N VAL A 138 8.07 14.67 -7.86
CA VAL A 138 8.06 14.05 -6.52
C VAL A 138 9.48 13.87 -6.03
N GLU A 139 9.75 14.32 -4.81
CA GLU A 139 11.01 14.06 -4.11
C GLU A 139 10.69 13.24 -2.85
N TYR A 140 11.28 12.05 -2.74
CA TYR A 140 11.09 11.18 -1.59
C TYR A 140 11.98 11.64 -0.44
N GLU A 141 11.43 11.60 0.78
CA GLU A 141 12.18 11.88 2.00
C GLU A 141 12.67 10.55 2.60
N ASP A 142 13.95 10.48 2.97
CA ASP A 142 14.58 9.33 3.64
C ASP A 142 14.16 9.20 5.11
#